data_AF-A0A7Z0SHJ1-F1
#
_entry.id   AF-A0A7Z0SHJ1-F1
#
_cell.length_a   1.000
_cell.length_b   1.000
_cell.length_c   1.000
_cell.angle_alpha   90.00
_cell.angle_beta   90.00
_cell.angle_gamma   90.00
#
_symmetry.space_group_name_H-M   'P 1'
#
loop_
_entity.id
_entity.type
_entity.pdbx_description
1 polymer ?
#
loop_
_entity_poly.entity_id
_entity_poly.type
_entity_poly.pdbx_seq_one_letter_code
_entity_poly.pdbx_strand_id
1 'polypeptide(L)'
;MNTNFGRFALVAAAGLMLSGCTGMYLGATSDNDVRQPEMSEADVRARADIHTITPETVHRLLSEQRAEADIALARRDAAELRPKSAAYNYKIAPNDVLMVTVWNHPELNNPAGQLSSDLAGLTVKSDGYFFYPYAGRVRAAGRTTSDIRRELTNRLTDYLTEPQVDVSVLQYRSQKAFVVGQVDKPGPVPLTDEPLYVTTLLTQVGGLTENADLSSVVLNRDGVVRNLDLYALYYKGDLSQNVLLQDGDILNIPERNQGKIFVLGEVMKPEARMLPWGRYTLADALGDSGGLNPITSRASQVYVMRAVDSGRPEIWHLNASSPAALMLADSFVLQARDVVFVDPAAVTRWSRVINQILPTASSLFQGVNATN
;
A
#
# COMPACT_ATOMS: atom_id res chain seq x y z
N MET A 1 14.55 -98.70 -3.74
CA MET A 1 13.74 -99.89 -4.08
C MET A 1 12.28 -99.48 -4.13
N ASN A 2 11.66 -99.63 -5.32
CA ASN A 2 10.21 -99.67 -5.64
C ASN A 2 9.34 -98.45 -5.26
N THR A 3 8.57 -97.78 -6.13
CA THR A 3 7.93 -98.04 -7.44
C THR A 3 7.69 -96.64 -8.09
N ASN A 4 8.07 -96.29 -9.32
CA ASN A 4 7.63 -96.59 -10.70
C ASN A 4 6.31 -95.94 -11.19
N PHE A 5 6.41 -95.25 -12.34
CA PHE A 5 5.36 -94.69 -13.24
C PHE A 5 4.50 -93.53 -12.69
N GLY A 6 4.19 -92.44 -13.39
CA GLY A 6 4.43 -91.99 -14.75
C GLY A 6 3.34 -90.98 -15.16
N ARG A 7 3.76 -89.87 -15.81
CA ARG A 7 3.07 -89.17 -16.91
C ARG A 7 1.80 -88.31 -16.68
N PHE A 8 1.86 -87.12 -17.32
CA PHE A 8 0.80 -86.25 -17.89
C PHE A 8 0.10 -85.17 -17.04
N ALA A 9 0.57 -83.93 -17.26
CA ALA A 9 -0.16 -82.71 -17.63
C ALA A 9 -1.65 -82.53 -17.23
N LEU A 10 -1.92 -81.45 -16.50
CA LEU A 10 -2.99 -80.52 -16.86
C LEU A 10 -2.75 -79.14 -16.23
N VAL A 11 -2.71 -78.13 -17.10
CA VAL A 11 -2.51 -76.71 -16.83
C VAL A 11 -3.82 -76.11 -16.34
N ALA A 12 -3.83 -75.48 -15.17
CA ALA A 12 -4.85 -74.52 -14.75
C ALA A 12 -4.25 -73.56 -13.71
N ALA A 13 -3.76 -72.41 -14.15
CA ALA A 13 -3.40 -71.30 -13.28
C ALA A 13 -4.22 -70.06 -13.71
N ALA A 14 -4.96 -69.52 -12.74
CA ALA A 14 -5.88 -68.42 -12.88
C ALA A 14 -5.17 -67.13 -13.35
N GLY A 15 -5.66 -66.57 -14.46
CA GLY A 15 -5.23 -65.29 -15.00
C GLY A 15 -5.89 -64.12 -14.27
N LEU A 16 -5.06 -63.28 -13.63
CA LEU A 16 -5.40 -61.95 -13.15
C LEU A 16 -5.29 -60.96 -14.31
N MET A 17 -6.37 -60.21 -14.53
CA MET A 17 -6.51 -59.21 -15.59
C MET A 17 -5.76 -57.92 -15.24
N LEU A 18 -4.83 -57.53 -16.12
CA LEU A 18 -4.36 -56.16 -16.31
C LEU A 18 -4.34 -55.93 -17.83
N SER A 19 -5.50 -55.57 -18.37
CA SER A 19 -5.68 -55.19 -19.77
C SER A 19 -5.26 -53.73 -19.95
N GLY A 20 -4.05 -53.53 -20.45
CA GLY A 20 -3.73 -52.35 -21.24
C GLY A 20 -4.29 -52.49 -22.65
N CYS A 21 -4.81 -51.41 -23.21
CA CYS A 21 -4.90 -51.24 -24.66
C CYS A 21 -4.56 -49.79 -25.03
N THR A 22 -3.48 -49.66 -25.77
CA THR A 22 -3.21 -48.62 -26.76
C THR A 22 -4.31 -48.59 -27.83
N GLY A 23 -4.61 -47.42 -28.39
CA GLY A 23 -5.56 -47.29 -29.50
C GLY A 23 -5.58 -45.87 -30.06
N MET A 24 -4.94 -45.71 -31.22
CA MET A 24 -4.85 -44.48 -32.01
C MET A 24 -5.87 -44.56 -33.17
N TYR A 25 -6.36 -43.39 -33.62
CA TYR A 25 -7.05 -43.06 -34.87
C TYR A 25 -8.59 -43.10 -34.99
N LEU A 26 -9.13 -41.87 -35.10
CA LEU A 26 -9.99 -41.30 -36.15
C LEU A 26 -11.23 -42.07 -36.64
N GLY A 27 -12.41 -41.42 -36.51
CA GLY A 27 -13.45 -41.47 -37.52
C GLY A 27 -14.90 -41.49 -37.03
N ALA A 28 -15.56 -40.34 -37.19
CA ALA A 28 -17.00 -40.15 -37.42
C ALA A 28 -17.98 -40.09 -36.23
N THR A 29 -18.50 -38.85 -36.09
CA THR A 29 -19.89 -38.48 -35.79
C THR A 29 -20.46 -38.86 -34.43
N SER A 30 -20.41 -37.91 -33.50
CA SER A 30 -21.57 -37.61 -32.67
C SER A 30 -21.73 -36.10 -32.62
N ASP A 31 -22.70 -35.67 -33.41
CA ASP A 31 -23.37 -34.39 -33.34
C ASP A 31 -23.88 -34.19 -31.90
N ASN A 32 -23.10 -33.47 -31.10
CA ASN A 32 -23.51 -32.93 -29.81
C ASN A 32 -22.66 -31.68 -29.58
N ASP A 33 -22.95 -30.69 -30.42
CA ASP A 33 -22.62 -29.29 -30.24
C ASP A 33 -23.29 -28.82 -28.94
N VAL A 34 -22.65 -29.08 -27.78
CA VAL A 34 -22.98 -28.39 -26.54
C VAL A 34 -22.47 -26.96 -26.72
N ARG A 35 -23.26 -26.18 -27.47
CA ARG A 35 -23.15 -24.73 -27.52
C ARG A 35 -23.47 -24.23 -26.13
N GLN A 36 -22.43 -23.97 -25.33
CA GLN A 36 -22.55 -22.97 -24.28
C GLN A 36 -23.01 -21.69 -24.99
N PRO A 37 -24.13 -21.07 -24.57
CA PRO A 37 -24.61 -19.87 -25.23
C PRO A 37 -23.49 -18.83 -25.18
N GLU A 38 -23.06 -18.38 -26.36
CA GLU A 38 -22.18 -17.22 -26.47
C GLU A 38 -22.91 -16.07 -25.77
N MET A 39 -22.32 -15.48 -24.72
CA MET A 39 -22.89 -14.27 -24.14
C MET A 39 -22.95 -13.21 -25.24
N SER A 40 -24.15 -12.73 -25.55
CA SER A 40 -24.36 -11.70 -26.56
C SER A 40 -23.64 -10.42 -26.14
N GLU A 41 -23.22 -9.56 -27.08
CA GLU A 41 -22.77 -8.19 -26.76
C GLU A 41 -23.78 -7.46 -25.87
N ALA A 42 -25.08 -7.80 -26.00
CA ALA A 42 -26.14 -7.29 -25.14
C ALA A 42 -26.01 -7.74 -23.67
N ASP A 43 -25.55 -8.97 -23.42
CA ASP A 43 -25.37 -9.52 -22.07
C ASP A 43 -24.11 -8.95 -21.38
N VAL A 44 -23.08 -8.62 -22.17
CA VAL A 44 -21.88 -7.92 -21.68
C VAL A 44 -22.21 -6.46 -21.37
N ARG A 45 -22.93 -5.76 -22.27
CA ARG A 45 -23.43 -4.39 -22.03
C ARG A 45 -24.41 -4.30 -20.85
N ALA A 46 -25.17 -5.35 -20.58
CA ALA A 46 -26.05 -5.41 -19.41
C ALA A 46 -25.27 -5.49 -18.08
N ARG A 47 -24.00 -5.90 -18.10
CA ARG A 47 -23.18 -6.15 -16.91
C ARG A 47 -21.94 -5.26 -16.77
N ALA A 48 -21.55 -4.56 -17.82
CA ALA A 48 -20.38 -3.68 -17.86
C ALA A 48 -20.69 -2.36 -18.59
N ASP A 49 -20.07 -1.27 -18.16
CA ASP A 49 -20.18 0.02 -18.83
C ASP A 49 -19.09 0.12 -19.91
N ILE A 50 -19.51 0.14 -21.17
CA ILE A 50 -18.59 0.14 -22.33
C ILE A 50 -18.42 1.57 -22.85
N HIS A 51 -17.16 2.01 -22.87
CA HIS A 51 -16.75 3.33 -23.32
C HIS A 51 -15.80 3.20 -24.52
N THR A 52 -15.79 4.20 -25.41
CA THR A 52 -14.83 4.27 -26.52
C THR A 52 -13.80 5.35 -26.23
N ILE A 53 -12.51 5.00 -26.33
CA ILE A 53 -11.40 5.93 -26.18
C ILE A 53 -11.36 6.83 -27.42
N THR A 54 -11.89 8.03 -27.25
CA THR A 54 -12.01 9.10 -28.26
C THR A 54 -11.30 10.36 -27.76
N PRO A 55 -10.91 11.31 -28.64
CA PRO A 55 -10.32 12.58 -28.22
C PRO A 55 -11.15 13.31 -27.14
N GLU A 56 -12.49 13.31 -27.29
CA GLU A 56 -13.42 13.96 -26.37
C GLU A 56 -13.42 13.26 -25.00
N THR A 57 -13.39 11.93 -25.00
CA THR A 57 -13.37 11.13 -23.77
C THR A 57 -12.04 11.30 -23.02
N VAL A 58 -10.92 11.27 -23.74
CA VAL A 58 -9.60 11.55 -23.18
C VAL A 58 -9.54 12.96 -22.61
N HIS A 59 -10.03 13.96 -23.36
CA HIS A 59 -10.08 15.34 -22.89
C HIS A 59 -10.91 15.48 -21.61
N ARG A 60 -12.08 14.82 -21.56
CA ARG A 60 -12.94 14.77 -20.37
C ARG A 60 -12.19 14.18 -19.17
N LEU A 61 -11.61 12.98 -19.31
CA LEU A 61 -10.85 12.33 -18.24
C LEU A 61 -9.67 13.20 -17.74
N LEU A 62 -8.93 13.81 -18.67
CA LEU A 62 -7.85 14.72 -18.32
C LEU A 62 -8.35 15.99 -17.63
N SER A 63 -9.51 16.52 -18.03
CA SER A 63 -10.12 17.70 -17.41
C SER A 63 -10.66 17.41 -16.02
N GLU A 64 -11.24 16.22 -15.81
CA GLU A 64 -11.70 15.73 -14.51
C GLU A 64 -10.50 15.59 -13.56
N GLN A 65 -9.43 14.92 -14.01
CA GLN A 65 -8.19 14.81 -13.23
C GLN A 65 -7.55 16.16 -12.90
N ARG A 66 -7.56 17.11 -13.85
CA ARG A 66 -7.05 18.47 -13.62
C ARG A 66 -7.92 19.23 -12.62
N ALA A 67 -9.24 19.18 -12.76
CA ALA A 67 -10.14 19.83 -11.83
C ALA A 67 -10.00 19.27 -10.41
N GLU A 68 -9.82 17.95 -10.28
CA GLU A 68 -9.58 17.30 -9.00
C GLU A 68 -8.23 17.72 -8.39
N ALA A 69 -7.19 17.85 -9.22
CA ALA A 69 -5.89 18.39 -8.82
C ALA A 69 -5.96 19.86 -8.42
N ASP A 70 -6.71 20.69 -9.14
CA ASP A 70 -6.90 22.12 -8.84
C ASP A 70 -7.71 22.32 -7.55
N ILE A 71 -8.73 21.49 -7.31
CA ILE A 71 -9.47 21.47 -6.04
C ILE A 71 -8.56 21.02 -4.90
N ALA A 72 -7.72 20.01 -5.12
CA ALA A 72 -6.74 19.59 -4.14
C ALA A 72 -5.74 20.71 -3.84
N LEU A 73 -5.27 21.44 -4.86
CA LEU A 73 -4.39 22.60 -4.71
C LEU A 73 -5.06 23.74 -3.94
N ALA A 74 -6.29 24.11 -4.28
CA ALA A 74 -7.05 25.14 -3.58
C ALA A 74 -7.30 24.77 -2.10
N ARG A 75 -7.54 23.49 -1.79
CA ARG A 75 -7.64 22.99 -0.40
C ARG A 75 -6.31 23.09 0.34
N ARG A 76 -5.18 22.94 -0.36
CA ARG A 76 -3.84 23.10 0.23
C ARG A 76 -3.56 24.56 0.55
N ASP A 77 -3.83 25.48 -0.36
CA ASP A 77 -3.64 26.92 -0.13
C ASP A 77 -4.50 27.41 1.05
N ALA A 78 -5.72 26.89 1.18
CA ALA A 78 -6.59 27.16 2.33
C ALA A 78 -6.06 26.55 3.65
N ALA A 79 -5.32 25.44 3.60
CA ALA A 79 -4.74 24.77 4.75
C ALA A 79 -3.33 25.29 5.14
N GLU A 80 -2.58 25.85 4.19
CA GLU A 80 -1.21 26.39 4.35
C GLU A 80 -1.17 27.80 4.93
N LEU A 81 -2.29 28.52 5.00
CA LEU A 81 -2.40 29.84 5.64
C LEU A 81 -2.18 29.85 7.17
N ARG A 82 -1.65 28.77 7.76
CA ARG A 82 -1.19 28.72 9.14
C ARG A 82 0.20 28.09 9.20
N PRO A 83 1.23 28.79 9.70
CA PRO A 83 2.52 28.17 10.00
C PRO A 83 2.33 27.24 11.20
N LYS A 84 1.94 25.98 10.95
CA LYS A 84 1.74 24.95 12.00
C LYS A 84 3.04 24.59 12.73
N SER A 85 4.20 24.93 12.18
CA SER A 85 5.51 24.70 12.78
C SER A 85 5.81 25.62 13.99
N ALA A 86 5.25 26.83 14.04
CA ALA A 86 5.57 27.82 15.07
C ALA A 86 4.93 27.53 16.45
N ALA A 87 4.06 26.52 16.55
CA ALA A 87 3.32 26.21 17.78
C ALA A 87 3.58 24.81 18.37
N TYR A 88 4.47 24.01 17.76
CA TYR A 88 4.78 22.69 18.32
C TYR A 88 5.50 22.85 19.66
N ASN A 89 4.90 22.29 20.70
CA ASN A 89 5.48 22.25 22.03
C ASN A 89 5.17 20.88 22.60
N TYR A 90 6.22 20.10 22.84
CA TYR A 90 6.08 18.82 23.49
C TYR A 90 5.48 19.02 24.89
N LYS A 91 4.40 18.29 25.16
CA LYS A 91 3.77 18.22 26.46
C LYS A 91 4.18 16.91 27.09
N ILE A 92 4.78 17.00 28.27
CA ILE A 92 5.21 15.84 29.04
C ILE A 92 3.99 15.00 29.37
N ALA A 93 4.13 13.68 29.30
CA ALA A 93 3.08 12.74 29.61
C ALA A 93 3.61 11.60 30.51
N PRO A 94 2.73 10.77 31.09
CA PRO A 94 3.16 9.66 31.94
C PRO A 94 4.21 8.76 31.27
N ASN A 95 5.14 8.26 32.07
CA ASN A 95 6.31 7.44 31.69
C ASN A 95 7.50 8.18 31.08
N ASP A 96 7.38 9.47 30.74
CA ASP A 96 8.55 10.27 30.37
C ASP A 96 9.54 10.35 31.54
N VAL A 97 10.82 10.44 31.20
CA VAL A 97 11.88 10.60 32.19
C VAL A 97 12.45 12.00 32.05
N LEU A 98 12.35 12.78 33.12
CA LEU A 98 12.84 14.15 33.18
C LEU A 98 14.23 14.19 33.80
N MET A 99 15.06 15.11 33.33
CA MET A 99 16.28 15.52 33.99
C MET A 99 16.05 16.92 34.55
N VAL A 100 16.28 17.07 35.85
CA VAL A 100 16.22 18.35 36.54
C VAL A 100 17.62 18.66 37.03
N THR A 101 18.14 19.82 36.64
CA THR A 101 19.46 20.29 37.06
C THR A 101 19.30 21.58 37.84
N VAL A 102 19.79 21.59 39.07
CA VAL A 102 19.89 22.77 39.92
C VAL A 102 21.36 23.14 40.04
N TRP A 103 21.73 24.30 39.52
CA TRP A 103 23.13 24.76 39.55
C TRP A 103 23.60 25.05 40.97
N ASN A 104 24.89 24.84 41.24
CA ASN A 104 25.50 24.98 42.56
C ASN A 104 24.91 24.07 43.67
N HIS A 105 24.07 23.11 43.29
CA HIS A 105 23.40 22.17 44.21
C HIS A 105 23.54 20.72 43.71
N PRO A 106 24.75 20.13 43.69
CA PRO A 106 24.98 18.76 43.22
C PRO A 106 24.17 17.69 43.99
N GLU A 107 23.85 17.94 45.26
CA GLU A 107 23.01 17.10 46.10
C GLU A 107 21.59 16.91 45.57
N LEU A 108 21.10 17.85 44.76
CA LEU A 108 19.78 17.82 44.14
C LEU A 108 19.75 17.18 42.75
N ASN A 109 20.92 17.08 42.11
CA ASN A 109 21.07 16.52 40.76
C ASN A 109 21.27 15.01 40.79
N ASN A 110 21.78 14.47 41.90
CA ASN A 110 21.91 13.04 42.11
C ASN A 110 21.59 12.65 43.57
N PRO A 111 20.30 12.63 43.96
CA PRO A 111 19.90 12.29 45.32
C PRO A 111 20.20 10.82 45.70
N ALA A 112 20.50 9.94 44.73
CA ALA A 112 20.84 8.54 44.96
C ALA A 112 22.35 8.30 45.26
N GLY A 113 23.18 9.34 45.17
CA GLY A 113 24.62 9.28 45.47
C GLY A 113 25.49 8.79 44.30
N GLN A 114 26.81 8.92 44.46
CA GLN A 114 27.86 8.68 43.43
C GLN A 114 27.99 7.22 42.92
N LEU A 115 27.11 6.30 43.32
CA LEU A 115 27.21 4.86 43.01
C LEU A 115 26.62 4.48 41.65
N SER A 116 25.84 5.36 41.03
CA SER A 116 25.37 5.23 39.66
C SER A 116 25.91 6.38 38.83
N SER A 117 26.78 6.06 37.87
CA SER A 117 27.30 6.97 36.83
C SER A 117 26.19 7.54 35.92
N ASP A 118 24.99 6.98 36.03
CA ASP A 118 23.80 7.37 35.30
C ASP A 118 23.09 8.51 36.04
N LEU A 119 22.86 9.62 35.33
CA LEU A 119 22.00 10.71 35.79
C LEU A 119 20.68 10.13 36.30
N ALA A 120 20.29 10.45 37.54
CA ALA A 120 19.07 9.96 38.18
C ALA A 120 17.84 10.58 37.51
N GLY A 121 17.42 10.03 36.37
CA GLY A 121 16.23 10.45 35.65
C GLY A 121 14.97 10.30 36.51
N LEU A 122 14.13 11.34 36.51
CA LEU A 122 12.89 11.40 37.26
C LEU A 122 11.74 10.94 36.39
N THR A 123 11.25 9.72 36.61
CA THR A 123 10.11 9.19 35.84
C THR A 123 8.79 9.81 36.29
N VAL A 124 8.03 10.35 35.33
CA VAL A 124 6.65 10.79 35.52
C VAL A 124 5.77 9.56 35.72
N LYS A 125 5.10 9.48 36.87
CA LYS A 125 4.24 8.35 37.24
C LYS A 125 2.92 8.39 36.46
N SER A 126 2.15 7.31 36.56
CA SER A 126 0.85 7.15 35.88
C SER A 126 -0.20 8.20 36.27
N ASP A 127 -0.09 8.78 37.47
CA ASP A 127 -0.93 9.89 37.93
C ASP A 127 -0.54 11.25 37.30
N GLY A 128 0.55 11.29 36.52
CA GLY A 128 1.08 12.47 35.87
C GLY A 128 1.99 13.34 36.73
N TYR A 129 2.44 12.84 37.89
CA TYR A 129 3.33 13.54 38.82
C TYR A 129 4.71 12.89 38.88
N PHE A 130 5.70 13.68 39.30
CA PHE A 130 6.98 13.18 39.80
C PHE A 130 7.27 13.79 41.17
N PHE A 131 8.16 13.17 41.92
CA PHE A 131 8.63 13.69 43.20
C PHE A 131 9.96 14.39 43.01
N TYR A 132 10.12 15.55 43.63
CA TYR A 132 11.39 16.28 43.69
C TYR A 132 11.69 16.70 45.13
N PRO A 133 12.93 16.55 45.64
CA PRO A 133 13.29 16.98 46.98
C PRO A 133 12.94 18.46 47.22
N TYR A 134 12.45 18.78 48.43
CA TYR A 134 11.95 20.09 48.86
C TYR A 134 10.69 20.60 48.13
N ALA A 135 10.58 20.41 46.82
CA ALA A 135 9.41 20.82 46.04
C ALA A 135 8.22 19.83 46.12
N GLY A 136 8.45 18.63 46.64
CA GLY A 136 7.42 17.60 46.84
C GLY A 136 6.89 17.01 45.53
N ARG A 137 5.58 16.75 45.46
CA ARG A 137 4.92 16.25 44.25
C ARG A 137 4.67 17.39 43.26
N VAL A 138 5.18 17.25 42.05
CA VAL A 138 5.07 18.25 40.97
C VAL A 138 4.32 17.63 39.79
N ARG A 139 3.29 18.32 39.28
CA ARG A 139 2.49 17.83 38.15
C ARG A 139 3.27 18.09 36.86
N ALA A 140 3.57 17.04 36.10
CA ALA A 140 4.28 17.13 34.83
C ALA A 140 3.37 16.88 33.62
N ALA A 141 2.39 15.99 33.75
CA ALA A 141 1.51 15.64 32.64
C ALA A 141 0.77 16.86 32.06
N GLY A 142 0.82 17.02 30.74
CA GLY A 142 0.21 18.12 29.99
C GLY A 142 0.98 19.44 30.04
N ARG A 143 2.19 19.48 30.61
CA ARG A 143 3.01 20.69 30.76
C ARG A 143 4.27 20.65 29.91
N THR A 144 4.79 21.84 29.60
CA THR A 144 6.13 21.96 28.99
C THR A 144 7.22 21.90 30.06
N THR A 145 8.44 21.58 29.65
CA THR A 145 9.63 21.71 30.51
C THR A 145 9.77 23.11 31.10
N SER A 146 9.46 24.15 30.31
CA SER A 146 9.46 25.55 30.76
C SER A 146 8.43 25.82 31.86
N ASP A 147 7.25 25.22 31.79
CA ASP A 147 6.23 25.36 32.83
C ASP A 147 6.67 24.69 34.14
N ILE A 148 7.31 23.53 34.05
CA ILE A 148 7.82 22.78 35.21
C ILE A 148 8.99 23.53 35.83
N ARG A 149 9.92 24.05 35.01
CA ARG A 149 11.05 24.87 35.46
C ARG A 149 10.59 26.02 36.34
N ARG A 150 9.63 26.83 35.87
CA ARG A 150 9.09 27.96 36.65
C ARG A 150 8.49 27.51 37.98
N GLU A 151 7.76 26.40 38.00
CA GLU A 151 7.18 25.90 39.24
C GLU A 151 8.25 25.40 40.22
N LEU A 152 9.24 24.67 39.75
CA LEU A 152 10.35 24.19 40.58
C LEU A 152 11.15 25.37 41.16
N THR A 153 11.51 26.36 40.34
CA THR A 153 12.20 27.58 40.81
C THR A 153 11.42 28.26 41.93
N ASN A 154 10.10 28.44 41.77
CA ASN A 154 9.27 29.08 42.78
C ASN A 154 9.22 28.26 44.08
N ARG A 155 8.99 26.94 43.99
CA ARG A 155 8.90 26.06 45.17
C ARG A 155 10.24 25.90 45.90
N LEU A 156 11.35 25.96 45.19
CA LEU A 156 12.69 25.83 45.77
C LEU A 156 13.17 27.12 46.45
N THR A 157 12.56 28.27 46.14
CA THR A 157 12.96 29.57 46.73
C THR A 157 12.72 29.61 48.25
N ASP A 158 11.79 28.80 48.76
CA ASP A 158 11.55 28.65 50.22
C ASP A 158 12.73 27.97 50.95
N TYR A 159 13.63 27.32 50.21
CA TYR A 159 14.72 26.51 50.76
C TYR A 159 16.11 26.92 50.25
N LEU A 160 16.19 27.53 49.06
CA LEU A 160 17.41 27.91 48.37
C LEU A 160 17.38 29.39 47.99
N THR A 161 18.51 30.08 48.11
CA THR A 161 18.66 31.45 47.63
C THR A 161 18.87 31.46 46.11
N GLU A 162 17.96 32.11 45.37
CA GLU A 162 18.05 32.31 43.91
C GLU A 162 18.29 31.02 43.08
N PRO A 163 17.46 29.97 43.21
CA PRO A 163 17.70 28.69 42.58
C PRO A 163 17.67 28.76 41.05
N GLN A 164 18.78 28.38 40.42
CA GLN A 164 18.87 28.26 38.96
C GLN A 164 18.53 26.83 38.53
N VAL A 165 17.34 26.64 37.99
CA VAL A 165 16.80 25.33 37.62
C VAL A 165 16.73 25.20 36.10
N ASP A 166 17.19 24.06 35.58
CA ASP A 166 16.95 23.61 34.22
C ASP A 166 16.17 22.28 34.22
N VAL A 167 15.30 22.12 33.22
CA VAL A 167 14.45 20.93 33.08
C VAL A 167 14.48 20.50 31.61
N SER A 168 14.89 19.26 31.37
CA SER A 168 14.88 18.63 30.06
C SER A 168 14.25 17.24 30.13
N VAL A 169 13.85 16.70 28.97
CA VAL A 169 13.37 15.31 28.89
C VAL A 169 14.57 14.44 28.56
N LEU A 170 14.91 13.52 29.47
CA LEU A 170 15.99 12.56 29.28
C LEU A 170 15.55 11.42 28.36
N GLN A 171 14.30 10.96 28.49
CA GLN A 171 13.75 9.89 27.66
C GLN A 171 12.28 10.15 27.34
N TYR A 172 11.98 10.26 26.05
CA TYR A 172 10.65 10.36 25.47
C TYR A 172 10.04 8.97 25.35
N ARG A 173 9.19 8.60 26.31
CA ARG A 173 8.62 7.25 26.40
C ARG A 173 7.11 7.22 26.30
N SER A 174 6.47 8.37 26.51
CA SER A 174 5.02 8.50 26.58
C SER A 174 4.36 8.44 25.21
N GLN A 175 4.89 9.18 24.24
CA GLN A 175 4.23 9.49 22.97
C GLN A 175 5.01 8.92 21.79
N LYS A 176 4.31 8.30 20.83
CA LYS A 176 4.92 7.66 19.66
C LYS A 176 3.98 7.63 18.45
N ALA A 177 4.56 7.77 17.28
CA ALA A 177 3.93 7.42 16.01
C ALA A 177 4.39 6.00 15.62
N PHE A 178 3.64 5.33 14.77
CA PHE A 178 3.96 4.00 14.27
C PHE A 178 4.13 4.04 12.77
N VAL A 179 5.12 3.31 12.28
CA VAL A 179 5.31 3.09 10.84
C VAL A 179 5.30 1.61 10.53
N VAL A 180 4.54 1.24 9.51
CA VAL A 180 4.35 -0.15 9.07
C VAL A 180 4.41 -0.24 7.55
N GLY A 181 4.71 -1.44 7.06
CA GLY A 181 4.78 -1.72 5.62
C GLY A 181 6.19 -1.51 5.06
N GLN A 182 6.27 -0.91 3.87
CA GLN A 182 7.46 -0.88 3.03
C GLN A 182 8.49 0.19 3.43
N VAL A 183 9.09 0.01 4.60
CA VAL A 183 10.24 0.77 5.14
C VAL A 183 11.35 -0.16 5.61
N ASP A 184 12.57 0.34 5.75
CA ASP A 184 13.73 -0.48 6.20
C ASP A 184 13.52 -1.02 7.63
N LYS A 185 13.05 -0.17 8.56
CA LYS A 185 12.82 -0.54 9.97
C LYS A 185 11.41 -0.18 10.45
N PRO A 186 10.40 -1.02 10.21
CA PRO A 186 9.05 -0.78 10.72
C PRO A 186 9.03 -0.84 12.25
N GLY A 187 8.20 0.00 12.87
CA GLY A 187 8.10 0.05 14.32
C GLY A 187 7.62 1.40 14.87
N PRO A 188 7.63 1.54 16.20
CA PRO A 188 7.32 2.81 16.86
C PRO A 188 8.46 3.81 16.74
N VAL A 189 8.11 5.07 16.54
CA VAL A 189 9.02 6.22 16.50
C VAL A 189 8.59 7.22 17.57
N PRO A 190 9.44 7.52 18.57
CA PRO A 190 9.07 8.40 19.67
C PRO A 190 8.86 9.85 19.20
N LEU A 191 7.86 10.52 19.75
CA LEU A 191 7.71 11.98 19.60
C LEU A 191 8.57 12.69 20.64
N THR A 192 9.33 13.69 20.19
CA THR A 192 10.26 14.46 21.03
C THR A 192 9.90 15.94 21.07
N ASP A 193 10.77 16.77 21.65
CA ASP A 193 10.72 18.23 21.54
C ASP A 193 10.97 18.76 20.12
N GLU A 194 11.52 17.93 19.25
CA GLU A 194 11.61 18.21 17.82
C GLU A 194 10.33 17.77 17.09
N PRO A 195 9.74 18.62 16.23
CA PRO A 195 8.54 18.25 15.48
C PRO A 195 8.80 17.07 14.55
N LEU A 196 8.07 15.96 14.76
CA LEU A 196 8.19 14.77 13.92
C LEU A 196 7.27 14.87 12.70
N TYR A 197 7.86 15.13 11.53
CA TYR A 197 7.15 15.10 10.24
C TYR A 197 7.27 13.73 9.58
N VAL A 198 6.38 13.43 8.62
CA VAL A 198 6.44 12.21 7.79
C VAL A 198 7.84 12.01 7.18
N THR A 199 8.46 13.07 6.64
CA THR A 199 9.81 12.98 6.08
C THR A 199 10.86 12.56 7.11
N THR A 200 10.83 13.15 8.30
CA THR A 200 11.79 12.89 9.37
C THR A 200 11.60 11.48 9.92
N LEU A 201 10.34 11.04 10.10
CA LEU A 201 10.02 9.66 10.47
C LEU A 201 10.61 8.67 9.47
N LEU A 202 10.40 8.90 8.16
CA LEU A 202 10.93 8.01 7.12
C LEU A 202 12.46 7.94 7.14
N THR A 203 13.14 9.06 7.40
CA THR A 203 14.60 9.06 7.57
C THR A 203 15.04 8.26 8.80
N GLN A 204 14.34 8.40 9.94
CA GLN A 204 14.67 7.69 11.18
C GLN A 204 14.52 6.17 11.05
N VAL A 205 13.59 5.71 10.21
CA VAL A 205 13.36 4.27 9.96
C VAL A 205 14.17 3.71 8.78
N GLY A 206 15.16 4.45 8.29
CA GLY A 206 16.08 3.98 7.24
C GLY A 206 15.58 4.17 5.80
N GLY A 207 14.47 4.88 5.62
CA GLY A 207 13.87 5.15 4.31
C GLY A 207 12.85 4.11 3.87
N LEU A 208 12.36 4.31 2.64
CA LEU A 208 11.40 3.43 1.96
C LEU A 208 12.13 2.27 1.27
N THR A 209 11.50 1.11 1.18
CA THR A 209 12.04 0.00 0.36
C THR A 209 11.78 0.24 -1.13
N GLU A 210 12.45 -0.51 -2.01
CA GLU A 210 12.25 -0.43 -3.46
C GLU A 210 10.81 -0.79 -3.91
N ASN A 211 10.09 -1.55 -3.09
CA ASN A 211 8.72 -1.99 -3.36
C ASN A 211 7.67 -1.09 -2.72
N ALA A 212 8.03 0.05 -2.13
CA ALA A 212 7.08 0.99 -1.57
C ALA A 212 6.23 1.67 -2.65
N ASP A 213 4.92 1.74 -2.42
CA ASP A 213 4.04 2.63 -3.18
C ASP A 213 3.98 4.01 -2.51
N LEU A 214 4.67 4.97 -3.11
CA LEU A 214 4.76 6.35 -2.62
C LEU A 214 3.45 7.14 -2.83
N SER A 215 2.57 6.71 -3.75
CA SER A 215 1.38 7.47 -4.12
C SER A 215 0.14 7.14 -3.27
N SER A 216 0.17 5.99 -2.60
CA SER A 216 -0.96 5.45 -1.85
C SER A 216 -0.67 5.33 -0.34
N VAL A 217 0.24 6.15 0.19
CA VAL A 217 0.59 6.09 1.61
C VAL A 217 -0.59 6.53 2.45
N VAL A 218 -0.84 5.81 3.54
CA VAL A 218 -2.00 6.04 4.40
C VAL A 218 -1.55 6.48 5.78
N LEU A 219 -2.04 7.63 6.23
CA LEU A 219 -1.96 8.07 7.62
C LEU A 219 -3.31 7.80 8.30
N ASN A 220 -3.31 7.02 9.37
CA ASN A 220 -4.45 6.84 10.25
C ASN A 220 -4.22 7.62 11.55
N ARG A 221 -5.12 8.57 11.83
CA ARG A 221 -5.12 9.37 13.05
C ARG A 221 -6.48 9.25 13.72
N ASP A 222 -6.54 8.67 14.92
CA ASP A 222 -7.77 8.49 15.69
C ASP A 222 -8.93 7.84 14.88
N GLY A 223 -8.60 6.92 13.97
CA GLY A 223 -9.56 6.26 13.09
C GLY A 223 -9.91 7.03 11.81
N VAL A 224 -9.41 8.26 11.65
CA VAL A 224 -9.55 9.05 10.42
C VAL A 224 -8.40 8.71 9.48
N VAL A 225 -8.77 8.17 8.31
CA VAL A 225 -7.83 7.80 7.25
C VAL A 225 -7.58 9.00 6.34
N ARG A 226 -6.30 9.33 6.14
CA ARG A 226 -5.83 10.36 5.19
C ARG A 226 -4.79 9.75 4.25
N ASN A 227 -5.04 9.86 2.96
CA ASN A 227 -4.07 9.50 1.94
C ASN A 227 -3.01 10.60 1.80
N LEU A 228 -1.76 10.17 1.65
CA LEU A 228 -0.58 11.00 1.42
C LEU A 228 0.10 10.55 0.13
N ASP A 229 0.47 11.53 -0.69
CA ASP A 229 1.25 11.31 -1.90
C ASP A 229 2.71 11.72 -1.64
N LEU A 230 3.53 10.74 -1.24
CA LEU A 230 4.97 10.96 -1.04
C LEU A 230 5.70 11.19 -2.36
N TYR A 231 5.15 10.72 -3.49
CA TYR A 231 5.75 10.99 -4.79
C TYR A 231 5.62 12.49 -5.11
N ALA A 232 4.45 13.08 -4.87
CA ALA A 232 4.27 14.52 -4.98
C ALA A 232 5.18 15.29 -4.02
N LEU A 233 5.33 14.81 -2.78
CA LEU A 233 6.21 15.42 -1.79
C LEU A 233 7.67 15.50 -2.27
N TYR A 234 8.24 14.35 -2.67
CA TYR A 234 9.67 14.25 -2.99
C TYR A 234 10.03 14.73 -4.39
N TYR A 235 9.16 14.47 -5.39
CA TYR A 235 9.48 14.71 -6.80
C TYR A 235 8.75 15.91 -7.40
N LYS A 236 7.62 16.35 -6.80
CA LYS A 236 6.88 17.53 -7.25
C LYS A 236 7.01 18.73 -6.30
N GLY A 237 7.70 18.57 -5.17
CA GLY A 237 7.94 19.65 -4.20
C GLY A 237 6.70 20.04 -3.39
N ASP A 238 5.73 19.15 -3.28
CA ASP A 238 4.45 19.42 -2.63
C ASP A 238 4.51 19.22 -1.12
N LEU A 239 4.85 20.29 -0.40
CA LEU A 239 5.06 20.26 1.06
C LEU A 239 3.77 20.02 1.86
N SER A 240 2.59 20.19 1.27
CA SER A 240 1.30 19.93 1.92
C SER A 240 1.10 18.47 2.35
N GLN A 241 1.86 17.56 1.72
CA GLN A 241 1.91 16.14 2.02
C GLN A 241 2.80 15.84 3.24
N ASN A 242 3.67 16.78 3.65
CA ASN A 242 4.55 16.60 4.79
C ASN A 242 3.81 16.93 6.10
N VAL A 243 3.04 15.96 6.58
CA VAL A 243 2.19 16.13 7.75
C VAL A 243 3.01 16.02 9.04
N LEU A 244 2.75 16.93 9.99
CA LEU A 244 3.23 16.80 11.37
C LEU A 244 2.49 15.65 12.07
N LEU A 245 3.25 14.69 12.57
CA LEU A 245 2.73 13.52 13.26
C LEU A 245 2.37 13.82 14.72
N GLN A 246 1.42 13.04 15.23
CA GLN A 246 0.88 13.14 16.57
C GLN A 246 0.98 11.78 17.26
N ASP A 247 0.81 11.78 18.59
CA ASP A 247 0.77 10.55 19.36
C ASP A 247 -0.34 9.62 18.85
N GLY A 248 -0.01 8.34 18.67
CA GLY A 248 -0.95 7.34 18.17
C GLY A 248 -1.13 7.30 16.65
N ASP A 249 -0.52 8.21 15.88
CA ASP A 249 -0.55 8.16 14.42
C ASP A 249 0.03 6.84 13.89
N ILE A 250 -0.62 6.25 12.90
CA ILE A 250 -0.12 5.05 12.19
C ILE A 250 0.08 5.41 10.72
N LEU A 251 1.33 5.40 10.27
CA LEU A 251 1.72 5.56 8.88
C LEU A 251 1.91 4.19 8.24
N ASN A 252 1.06 3.86 7.28
CA ASN A 252 1.12 2.62 6.51
C ASN A 252 1.65 2.90 5.10
N ILE A 253 2.76 2.24 4.75
CA ILE A 253 3.37 2.31 3.43
C ILE A 253 3.06 1.00 2.70
N PRO A 254 2.10 1.00 1.76
CA PRO A 254 1.71 -0.22 1.08
C PRO A 254 2.79 -0.72 0.10
N GLU A 255 2.64 -1.99 -0.26
CA GLU A 255 3.41 -2.66 -1.29
C GLU A 255 2.93 -2.29 -2.70
N ARG A 256 3.89 -2.00 -3.58
CA ARG A 256 3.68 -1.71 -5.00
C ARG A 256 3.03 -2.87 -5.76
N ASN A 257 3.07 -4.09 -5.21
CA ASN A 257 2.46 -5.29 -5.80
C ASN A 257 0.94 -5.17 -5.94
N GLN A 258 0.28 -4.28 -5.19
CA GLN A 258 -1.14 -3.98 -5.38
C GLN A 258 -1.34 -3.24 -6.72
N GLY A 259 -0.36 -2.44 -7.15
CA GLY A 259 -0.30 -1.72 -8.43
C GLY A 259 0.27 -2.50 -9.62
N LYS A 260 -0.24 -3.71 -9.91
CA LYS A 260 0.08 -4.40 -11.18
C LYS A 260 -1.01 -4.17 -12.22
N ILE A 261 -0.61 -4.07 -13.48
CA ILE A 261 -1.50 -4.21 -14.63
C ILE A 261 -1.24 -5.55 -15.31
N PHE A 262 -2.20 -6.00 -16.12
CA PHE A 262 -2.10 -7.24 -16.88
C PHE A 262 -2.25 -6.91 -18.36
N VAL A 263 -1.25 -7.25 -19.17
CA VAL A 263 -1.34 -7.17 -20.63
C VAL A 263 -1.52 -8.57 -21.17
N LEU A 264 -2.69 -8.84 -21.77
CA LEU A 264 -3.15 -10.16 -22.19
C LEU A 264 -3.62 -10.14 -23.65
N GLY A 265 -3.77 -11.33 -24.24
CA GLY A 265 -4.23 -11.50 -25.61
C GLY A 265 -3.09 -11.44 -26.64
N GLU A 266 -3.39 -10.98 -27.85
CA GLU A 266 -2.48 -11.02 -29.00
C GLU A 266 -1.48 -9.85 -29.02
N VAL A 267 -0.67 -9.77 -27.98
CA VAL A 267 0.55 -8.95 -27.92
C VAL A 267 1.78 -9.83 -28.11
N MET A 268 2.93 -9.23 -28.43
CA MET A 268 4.17 -10.00 -28.61
C MET A 268 4.62 -10.71 -27.33
N LYS A 269 4.40 -10.11 -26.16
CA LYS A 269 4.75 -10.67 -24.86
C LYS A 269 3.66 -10.40 -23.81
N PRO A 270 2.68 -11.32 -23.65
CA PRO A 270 1.69 -11.22 -22.57
C PRO A 270 2.37 -11.32 -21.20
N GLU A 271 2.13 -10.36 -20.31
CA GLU A 271 2.74 -10.33 -18.99
C GLU A 271 1.93 -9.52 -17.97
N ALA A 272 2.14 -9.84 -16.68
CA ALA A 272 1.75 -8.97 -15.58
C ALA A 272 2.90 -8.01 -15.27
N ARG A 273 2.63 -6.70 -15.32
CA ARG A 273 3.64 -5.66 -15.12
C ARG A 273 3.33 -4.82 -13.90
N MET A 274 4.36 -4.50 -13.14
CA MET A 274 4.26 -3.57 -12.02
C MET A 274 4.25 -2.13 -12.54
N LEU A 275 3.27 -1.32 -12.15
CA LEU A 275 3.15 0.07 -12.59
C LEU A 275 4.37 0.90 -12.14
N PRO A 276 5.12 1.56 -13.03
CA PRO A 276 6.15 2.53 -12.66
C PRO A 276 5.57 3.72 -11.91
N TRP A 277 6.42 4.41 -11.14
CA TRP A 277 6.00 5.64 -10.48
C TRP A 277 5.65 6.71 -11.51
N GLY A 278 4.55 7.42 -11.27
CA GLY A 278 4.09 8.50 -12.14
C GLY A 278 3.11 8.02 -13.21
N ARG A 279 3.16 8.66 -14.39
CA ARG A 279 2.21 8.40 -15.47
C ARG A 279 2.62 7.14 -16.23
N TYR A 280 1.71 6.18 -16.32
CA TYR A 280 1.88 4.98 -17.14
C TYR A 280 0.65 4.79 -18.01
N THR A 281 0.85 4.74 -19.32
CA THR A 281 -0.21 4.88 -20.30
C THR A 281 -0.52 3.56 -21.00
N LEU A 282 -1.63 3.51 -21.73
CA LEU A 282 -1.94 2.37 -22.59
C LEU A 282 -0.87 2.19 -23.67
N ALA A 283 -0.29 3.28 -24.18
CA ALA A 283 0.82 3.21 -25.14
C ALA A 283 2.07 2.59 -24.51
N ASP A 284 2.42 2.99 -23.27
CA ASP A 284 3.57 2.42 -22.55
C ASP A 284 3.38 0.92 -22.33
N ALA A 285 2.20 0.48 -21.88
CA ALA A 285 1.90 -0.92 -21.65
C ALA A 285 1.99 -1.77 -22.93
N LEU A 286 1.43 -1.28 -24.04
CA LEU A 286 1.51 -1.97 -25.32
C LEU A 286 2.95 -2.01 -25.82
N GLY A 287 3.68 -0.89 -25.76
CA GLY A 287 5.09 -0.82 -26.19
C GLY A 287 6.00 -1.75 -25.39
N ASP A 288 5.84 -1.76 -24.07
CA ASP A 288 6.59 -2.60 -23.14
C ASP A 288 6.32 -4.10 -23.35
N SER A 289 5.11 -4.46 -23.78
CA SER A 289 4.73 -5.83 -24.17
C SER A 289 5.24 -6.23 -25.56
N GLY A 290 6.03 -5.38 -26.21
CA GLY A 290 6.55 -5.60 -27.56
C GLY A 290 5.58 -5.23 -28.68
N GLY A 291 4.47 -4.56 -28.36
CA GLY A 291 3.43 -4.17 -29.30
C GLY A 291 2.42 -5.27 -29.60
N LEU A 292 1.45 -4.92 -30.45
CA LEU A 292 0.45 -5.86 -30.96
C LEU A 292 1.10 -6.88 -31.89
N ASN A 293 0.66 -8.13 -31.84
CA ASN A 293 1.14 -9.14 -32.79
C ASN A 293 0.61 -8.83 -34.20
N PRO A 294 1.47 -8.52 -35.19
CA PRO A 294 1.00 -8.05 -36.50
C PRO A 294 0.26 -9.12 -37.31
N ILE A 295 0.38 -10.40 -36.94
CA ILE A 295 -0.22 -11.53 -37.66
C ILE A 295 -1.55 -11.94 -37.03
N THR A 296 -1.58 -12.04 -35.70
CA THR A 296 -2.70 -12.65 -34.98
C THR A 296 -3.61 -11.63 -34.30
N SER A 297 -3.19 -10.38 -34.13
CA SER A 297 -3.98 -9.37 -33.44
C SER A 297 -4.95 -8.62 -34.35
N ARG A 298 -6.06 -8.16 -33.77
CA ARG A 298 -6.93 -7.14 -34.38
C ARG A 298 -6.67 -5.79 -33.73
N ALA A 299 -5.94 -4.93 -34.44
CA ALA A 299 -5.64 -3.58 -33.96
C ALA A 299 -6.90 -2.74 -33.68
N SER A 300 -8.04 -3.03 -34.31
CA SER A 300 -9.30 -2.34 -34.03
C SER A 300 -9.96 -2.74 -32.72
N GLN A 301 -9.39 -3.69 -31.97
CA GLN A 301 -10.01 -4.36 -30.84
C GLN A 301 -9.04 -4.42 -29.66
N VAL A 302 -8.66 -3.24 -29.16
CA VAL A 302 -7.86 -3.09 -27.93
C VAL A 302 -8.80 -2.65 -26.81
N TYR A 303 -8.73 -3.33 -25.67
CA TYR A 303 -9.60 -3.10 -24.53
C TYR A 303 -8.81 -2.84 -23.26
N VAL A 304 -9.30 -1.94 -22.41
CA VAL A 304 -8.86 -1.80 -21.01
C VAL A 304 -10.06 -2.09 -20.14
N MET A 305 -9.95 -3.13 -19.31
CA MET A 305 -10.97 -3.51 -18.35
C MET A 305 -10.54 -3.02 -16.97
N ARG A 306 -11.40 -2.21 -16.34
CA ARG A 306 -11.17 -1.63 -15.02
C ARG A 306 -12.26 -2.08 -14.07
N ALA A 307 -11.87 -2.66 -12.95
CA ALA A 307 -12.79 -2.94 -11.87
C ALA A 307 -13.10 -1.64 -11.13
N VAL A 308 -14.38 -1.38 -10.87
CA VAL A 308 -14.85 -0.22 -10.11
C VAL A 308 -15.59 -0.72 -8.87
N ASP A 309 -15.45 -0.02 -7.75
CA ASP A 309 -16.07 -0.37 -6.46
C ASP A 309 -17.61 -0.44 -6.52
N SER A 310 -18.21 0.13 -7.56
CA SER A 310 -19.64 0.05 -7.87
C SER A 310 -20.11 -1.37 -8.25
N GLY A 311 -19.18 -2.32 -8.44
CA GLY A 311 -19.47 -3.71 -8.81
C GLY A 311 -19.77 -3.94 -10.28
N ARG A 312 -19.80 -2.88 -11.11
CA ARG A 312 -19.90 -2.97 -12.58
C ARG A 312 -18.55 -2.57 -13.19
N PRO A 313 -17.84 -3.47 -13.89
CA PRO A 313 -16.57 -3.14 -14.51
C PRO A 313 -16.77 -2.17 -15.68
N GLU A 314 -15.82 -1.26 -15.83
CA GLU A 314 -15.72 -0.38 -17.00
C GLU A 314 -14.84 -1.04 -18.06
N ILE A 315 -15.29 -0.99 -19.32
CA ILE A 315 -14.56 -1.53 -20.46
C ILE A 315 -14.31 -0.37 -21.44
N TRP A 316 -13.06 0.01 -21.59
CA TRP A 316 -12.61 1.06 -22.50
C TRP A 316 -12.09 0.43 -23.78
N HIS A 317 -12.68 0.77 -24.92
CA HIS A 317 -12.32 0.26 -26.24
C HIS A 317 -11.55 1.30 -27.05
N LEU A 318 -10.38 0.91 -27.57
CA LEU A 318 -9.57 1.68 -28.51
C LEU A 318 -9.49 0.95 -29.84
N ASN A 319 -9.82 1.67 -30.92
CA ASN A 319 -9.48 1.25 -32.27
C ASN A 319 -8.07 1.75 -32.62
N ALA A 320 -7.07 0.88 -32.44
CA ALA A 320 -5.67 1.16 -32.72
C ALA A 320 -5.25 0.88 -34.19
N SER A 321 -6.19 0.81 -35.13
CA SER A 321 -5.87 0.59 -36.56
C SER A 321 -5.18 1.76 -37.24
N SER A 322 -5.19 2.96 -36.64
CA SER A 322 -4.50 4.13 -37.18
C SER A 322 -3.36 4.59 -36.27
N PRO A 323 -2.26 5.15 -36.81
CA PRO A 323 -1.19 5.70 -35.99
C PRO A 323 -1.64 6.81 -35.03
N ALA A 324 -2.70 7.57 -35.38
CA ALA A 324 -3.28 8.60 -34.51
C ALA A 324 -3.88 8.01 -33.23
N ALA A 325 -4.34 6.76 -33.25
CA ALA A 325 -4.87 6.08 -32.07
C ALA A 325 -3.78 5.80 -31.02
N LEU A 326 -2.50 5.74 -31.41
CA LEU A 326 -1.40 5.63 -30.45
C LEU A 326 -1.23 6.91 -29.62
N MET A 327 -1.56 8.08 -30.17
CA MET A 327 -1.58 9.33 -29.40
C MET A 327 -2.70 9.33 -28.36
N LEU A 328 -3.84 8.73 -28.69
CA LEU A 328 -4.94 8.52 -27.73
C LEU A 328 -4.54 7.52 -26.64
N ALA A 329 -3.82 6.46 -27.01
CA ALA A 329 -3.29 5.49 -26.05
C ALA A 329 -2.27 6.12 -25.08
N ASP A 330 -1.39 7.02 -25.55
CA ASP A 330 -0.44 7.76 -24.70
C ASP A 330 -1.13 8.76 -23.76
N SER A 331 -2.33 9.21 -24.12
CA SER A 331 -3.12 10.09 -23.27
C SER A 331 -3.98 9.33 -22.25
N PHE A 332 -4.15 8.01 -22.40
CA PHE A 332 -4.97 7.17 -21.53
C PHE A 332 -4.11 6.54 -20.43
N VAL A 333 -4.26 7.03 -19.19
CA VAL A 333 -3.50 6.56 -18.03
C VAL A 333 -4.13 5.29 -17.44
N LEU A 334 -3.32 4.26 -17.26
CA LEU A 334 -3.71 3.00 -16.64
C LEU A 334 -3.67 3.09 -15.11
N GLN A 335 -4.53 2.32 -14.48
CA GLN A 335 -4.65 2.21 -13.03
C GLN A 335 -4.22 0.83 -12.54
N ALA A 336 -3.92 0.74 -11.24
CA ALA A 336 -3.67 -0.52 -10.57
C ALA A 336 -4.82 -1.51 -10.86
N ARG A 337 -4.46 -2.74 -11.21
CA ARG A 337 -5.38 -3.84 -11.56
C ARG A 337 -6.08 -3.72 -12.91
N ASP A 338 -5.77 -2.72 -13.73
CA ASP A 338 -6.28 -2.68 -15.10
C ASP A 338 -5.81 -3.91 -15.90
N VAL A 339 -6.72 -4.47 -16.70
CA VAL A 339 -6.44 -5.53 -17.66
C VAL A 339 -6.51 -4.97 -19.07
N VAL A 340 -5.35 -4.85 -19.71
CA VAL A 340 -5.25 -4.54 -21.14
C VAL A 340 -5.39 -5.84 -21.91
N PHE A 341 -6.39 -5.94 -22.77
CA PHE A 341 -6.65 -7.12 -23.59
C PHE A 341 -6.65 -6.75 -25.07
N VAL A 342 -5.80 -7.43 -25.85
CA VAL A 342 -5.77 -7.30 -27.31
C VAL A 342 -6.42 -8.52 -27.92
N ASP A 343 -7.46 -8.26 -28.70
CA ASP A 343 -8.27 -9.29 -29.30
C ASP A 343 -7.56 -10.02 -30.47
N PRO A 344 -7.67 -11.35 -30.58
CA PRO A 344 -7.32 -12.07 -31.79
C PRO A 344 -8.11 -11.66 -33.03
N ALA A 345 -7.43 -11.74 -34.18
CA ALA A 345 -7.93 -11.29 -35.46
C ALA A 345 -9.08 -12.11 -36.05
N ALA A 346 -9.61 -13.08 -35.29
CA ALA A 346 -10.18 -14.32 -35.77
C ALA A 346 -11.01 -14.17 -37.05
N VAL A 347 -10.63 -14.95 -38.06
CA VAL A 347 -11.64 -15.57 -38.91
C VAL A 347 -12.18 -16.76 -38.10
N THR A 348 -13.26 -16.55 -37.33
CA THR A 348 -14.30 -17.53 -36.87
C THR A 348 -14.48 -18.00 -35.41
N ARG A 349 -13.77 -17.61 -34.33
CA ARG A 349 -13.98 -18.29 -33.01
C ARG A 349 -13.87 -17.44 -31.72
N TRP A 350 -14.61 -16.35 -31.63
CA TRP A 350 -14.55 -15.37 -30.52
C TRP A 350 -15.21 -15.80 -29.19
N SER A 351 -16.19 -16.71 -29.23
CA SER A 351 -17.02 -17.03 -28.05
C SER A 351 -16.40 -18.01 -27.05
N ARG A 352 -15.30 -18.66 -27.38
CA ARG A 352 -14.77 -19.79 -26.59
C ARG A 352 -13.78 -19.35 -25.51
N VAL A 353 -13.08 -18.24 -25.69
CA VAL A 353 -11.98 -17.80 -24.80
C VAL A 353 -12.52 -17.05 -23.58
N ILE A 354 -13.51 -16.18 -23.76
CA ILE A 354 -14.16 -15.44 -22.66
C ILE A 354 -14.83 -16.40 -21.66
N ASN A 355 -15.47 -17.47 -22.17
CA ASN A 355 -16.16 -18.48 -21.36
C ASN A 355 -15.23 -19.36 -20.50
N GLN A 356 -13.93 -19.43 -20.82
CA GLN A 356 -12.96 -20.22 -20.06
C GLN A 356 -12.23 -19.41 -18.97
N ILE A 357 -12.16 -18.09 -19.11
CA ILE A 357 -11.42 -17.21 -18.19
C ILE A 357 -12.32 -16.67 -17.08
N LEU A 358 -13.57 -16.30 -17.38
CA LEU A 358 -14.51 -15.71 -16.41
C LEU A 358 -14.79 -16.59 -15.18
N PRO A 359 -15.05 -17.91 -15.30
CA PRO A 359 -15.28 -18.75 -14.13
C PRO A 359 -14.05 -18.83 -13.21
N THR A 360 -12.86 -18.95 -13.81
CA THR A 360 -11.59 -19.07 -13.08
C THR A 360 -11.21 -17.78 -12.37
N ALA A 361 -11.43 -16.63 -13.02
CA ALA A 361 -11.23 -15.31 -12.41
C ALA A 361 -12.16 -15.12 -11.21
N SER A 362 -13.45 -15.44 -11.35
CA SER A 362 -14.42 -15.32 -10.24
C SER A 362 -14.08 -16.22 -9.05
N SER A 363 -13.57 -17.44 -9.28
CA SER A 363 -13.12 -18.34 -8.21
C SER A 363 -11.85 -17.86 -7.50
N LEU A 364 -10.93 -17.21 -8.22
CA LEU A 364 -9.73 -16.60 -7.63
C LEU A 364 -10.10 -15.37 -6.79
N PHE A 365 -11.05 -14.54 -7.24
CA PHE A 365 -11.55 -13.39 -6.48
C PHE A 365 -12.32 -13.82 -5.22
N GLN A 366 -13.06 -14.94 -5.25
CA GLN A 366 -13.78 -15.46 -4.08
C GLN A 366 -12.89 -16.25 -3.11
N GLY A 367 -11.95 -17.04 -3.61
CA GLY A 367 -11.02 -17.82 -2.77
C GLY A 367 -10.11 -16.96 -1.91
N VAL A 368 -9.74 -15.77 -2.38
CA VAL A 368 -8.91 -14.82 -1.62
C VAL A 368 -9.70 -14.09 -0.53
N ASN A 369 -11.02 -13.96 -0.69
CA ASN A 369 -11.90 -13.35 0.32
C ASN A 369 -12.37 -14.33 1.40
N ALA A 370 -12.25 -15.65 1.18
CA ALA A 370 -12.67 -16.69 2.13
C ALA A 370 -11.57 -17.14 3.11
N THR A 371 -10.34 -16.64 2.96
CA THR A 371 -9.18 -16.97 3.82
C THR A 371 -8.77 -15.86 4.79
N ASN A 372 -9.65 -14.89 5.08
CA ASN A 372 -9.46 -13.91 6.16
C ASN A 372 -10.51 -14.09 7.26
#